data_AF-A0A9E3XX07-F1
#
_entry.id   AF-A0A9E3XX07-F1
#
_cell.length_a   1.000
_cell.length_b   1.000
_cell.length_c   1.000
_cell.angle_alpha   90.00
_cell.angle_beta   90.00
_cell.angle_gamma   90.00
#
_symmetry.space_group_name_H-M   'P 1'
#
loop_
_entity.id
_entity.type
_entity.pdbx_description
1 polymer ?
#
loop_
_entity_poly.entity_id
_entity_poly.type
_entity_poly.pdbx_seq_one_letter_code
_entity_poly.pdbx_strand_id
1 'polypeptide(L)'
;MGNGSDAVGVAALLGMHDFVVTAQTERDGEVWLAIETTTTRLACPSCGVFGVGNGRRRVLVRDLPIAGRPTVLVWAKRTGRCQETLCERSSWSETSSLISPRASLTERARREICRRVGEELDSVAELAREFGVGWATAHQAVIDHGDPLIEHDGRLEHVTGLGVDEHTFQHANAARRTQMVTTFVDIDRGRLLDAVPGRSGDVVRDWVKAQPFWWADQIRVAGSTRSPVTPQRSATCSQKRHW
;
A
#
# COMPACT_ATOMS: atom_id res chain seq x y z
N MET A 1 -12.30 -25.09 34.01
CA MET A 1 -13.38 -24.94 33.01
C MET A 1 -13.94 -23.54 33.19
N GLY A 2 -14.06 -22.77 32.10
CA GLY A 2 -14.65 -21.42 32.09
C GLY A 2 -13.62 -20.28 32.00
N ASN A 3 -13.29 -19.87 30.77
CA ASN A 3 -13.23 -18.45 30.34
C ASN A 3 -12.91 -18.35 28.83
N GLY A 4 -13.66 -19.10 28.02
CA GLY A 4 -13.61 -18.98 26.56
C GLY A 4 -14.36 -17.75 26.02
N SER A 5 -15.06 -17.00 26.87
CA SER A 5 -15.86 -15.82 26.50
C SER A 5 -15.06 -14.52 26.46
N ASP A 6 -14.05 -14.38 27.32
CA ASP A 6 -13.32 -13.10 27.46
C ASP A 6 -12.33 -12.87 26.32
N ALA A 7 -11.78 -13.94 25.74
CA ALA A 7 -10.88 -13.84 24.59
C ALA A 7 -11.62 -13.41 23.31
N VAL A 8 -12.90 -13.77 23.18
CA VAL A 8 -13.73 -13.44 22.01
C VAL A 8 -14.14 -11.96 22.02
N GLY A 9 -14.43 -11.40 23.20
CA GLY A 9 -14.78 -9.98 23.35
C GLY A 9 -13.62 -9.02 23.02
N VAL A 10 -12.37 -9.46 23.23
CA VAL A 10 -11.19 -8.60 23.06
C VAL A 10 -10.58 -8.70 21.65
N ALA A 11 -10.67 -9.86 20.98
CA ALA A 11 -10.29 -9.99 19.56
C ALA A 11 -11.16 -9.12 18.63
N ALA A 12 -12.44 -8.93 18.99
CA ALA A 12 -13.38 -8.10 18.23
C ALA A 12 -12.95 -6.62 18.12
N LEU A 13 -12.21 -6.11 19.11
CA LEU A 13 -11.78 -4.70 19.12
C LEU A 13 -10.66 -4.41 18.11
N LEU A 14 -9.82 -5.43 17.82
CA LEU A 14 -8.70 -5.27 16.91
C LEU A 14 -9.07 -5.56 15.46
N GLY A 15 -10.11 -6.30 15.12
CA GLY A 15 -10.38 -6.67 13.72
C GLY A 15 -9.27 -7.51 13.06
N MET A 16 -8.44 -8.17 13.87
CA MET A 16 -7.39 -9.10 13.43
C MET A 16 -7.71 -10.49 13.98
N HIS A 17 -8.41 -11.32 13.19
CA HIS A 17 -8.99 -12.60 13.64
C HIS A 17 -7.97 -13.61 14.18
N ASP A 18 -6.71 -13.52 13.76
CA ASP A 18 -5.62 -14.38 14.23
C ASP A 18 -4.97 -13.88 15.52
N PHE A 19 -5.40 -12.74 16.08
CA PHE A 19 -4.79 -12.11 17.25
C PHE A 19 -5.81 -11.82 18.35
N VAL A 20 -5.33 -11.84 19.58
CA VAL A 20 -6.03 -11.40 20.79
C VAL A 20 -5.22 -10.31 21.47
N VAL A 21 -5.88 -9.27 22.00
CA VAL A 21 -5.23 -8.32 22.93
C VAL A 21 -5.15 -8.99 24.29
N THR A 22 -3.99 -8.93 24.93
CA THR A 22 -3.75 -9.46 26.27
C THR A 22 -3.58 -8.38 27.31
N ALA A 23 -3.22 -7.16 26.90
CA ALA A 23 -3.18 -5.98 27.75
C ALA A 23 -3.24 -4.70 26.90
N GLN A 24 -3.65 -3.59 27.52
CA GLN A 24 -3.62 -2.27 26.89
C GLN A 24 -3.03 -1.24 27.85
N THR A 25 -2.38 -0.22 27.30
CA THR A 25 -1.99 0.98 28.03
C THR A 25 -1.95 2.19 27.10
N GLU A 26 -1.95 3.38 27.69
CA GLU A 26 -1.73 4.64 27.01
C GLU A 26 -0.38 5.21 27.42
N ARG A 27 0.39 5.67 26.44
CA ARG A 27 1.71 6.26 26.67
C ARG A 27 1.99 7.29 25.60
N ASP A 28 2.43 8.48 26.01
CA ASP A 28 2.89 9.55 25.11
C ASP A 28 1.83 9.92 24.03
N GLY A 29 0.54 9.84 24.39
CA GLY A 29 -0.60 10.09 23.49
C GLY A 29 -0.97 8.92 22.58
N GLU A 30 -0.24 7.81 22.64
CA GLU A 30 -0.41 6.63 21.80
C GLU A 30 -1.17 5.51 22.54
N VAL A 31 -1.85 4.66 21.78
CA VAL A 31 -2.49 3.44 22.30
C VAL A 31 -1.54 2.26 22.11
N TRP A 32 -1.19 1.58 23.19
CA TRP A 32 -0.29 0.43 23.17
C TRP A 32 -1.05 -0.84 23.53
N LEU A 33 -1.08 -1.80 22.60
CA LEU A 33 -1.81 -3.06 22.75
C LEU A 33 -0.82 -4.23 22.76
N ALA A 34 -0.76 -4.98 23.87
CA ALA A 34 -0.06 -6.26 23.88
C ALA A 34 -0.92 -7.29 23.15
N ILE A 35 -0.34 -7.96 22.15
CA ILE A 35 -1.07 -8.93 21.32
C ILE A 35 -0.35 -10.27 21.25
N GLU A 36 -1.16 -11.32 21.11
CA GLU A 36 -0.70 -12.68 20.86
C GLU A 36 -1.56 -13.33 19.78
N THR A 37 -1.00 -14.29 19.05
CA THR A 37 -1.80 -15.07 18.10
C THR A 37 -2.75 -16.04 18.84
N THR A 38 -3.91 -16.32 18.27
CA THR A 38 -4.90 -17.25 18.83
C THR A 38 -4.46 -18.72 18.78
N THR A 39 -3.64 -19.09 17.79
CA THR A 39 -3.12 -20.45 17.63
C THR A 39 -2.42 -20.92 18.90
N THR A 40 -2.62 -22.17 19.34
CA THR A 40 -2.01 -22.70 20.58
C THR A 40 -0.81 -23.61 20.34
N ARG A 41 -0.55 -24.02 19.08
CA ARG A 41 0.55 -24.93 18.71
C ARG A 41 1.39 -24.36 17.57
N LEU A 42 2.69 -24.59 17.60
CA LEU A 42 3.61 -24.15 16.54
C LEU A 42 4.07 -25.36 15.74
N ALA A 43 3.69 -25.43 14.47
CA ALA A 43 4.25 -26.40 13.53
C ALA A 43 5.60 -25.90 13.00
N CYS A 44 6.57 -26.79 12.87
CA CYS A 44 7.83 -26.49 12.20
C CYS A 44 7.55 -26.16 10.73
N PRO A 45 7.98 -25.00 10.20
CA PRO A 45 7.70 -24.64 8.82
C PRO A 45 8.49 -25.48 7.79
N SER A 46 9.41 -26.34 8.24
CA SER A 46 10.19 -27.22 7.37
C SER A 46 9.61 -28.64 7.26
N CYS A 47 9.20 -29.25 8.38
CA CYS A 47 8.75 -30.65 8.42
C CYS A 47 7.31 -30.82 8.93
N GLY A 48 6.62 -29.75 9.34
CA GLY A 48 5.24 -29.78 9.84
C GLY A 48 5.07 -30.32 11.26
N VAL A 49 6.08 -30.98 11.84
CA VAL A 49 6.02 -31.49 13.22
C VAL A 49 5.83 -30.35 14.21
N PHE A 50 4.93 -30.54 15.18
CA PHE A 50 4.73 -29.56 16.26
C PHE A 50 5.99 -29.47 17.12
N GLY A 51 6.52 -28.25 17.25
CA GLY A 51 7.66 -27.98 18.10
C GLY A 51 7.28 -27.67 19.53
N VAL A 52 8.31 -27.59 20.36
CA VAL A 52 8.20 -27.08 21.73
C VAL A 52 8.44 -25.58 21.75
N GLY A 53 7.74 -24.88 22.66
CA GLY A 53 7.97 -23.46 22.90
C GLY A 53 9.40 -23.21 23.38
N ASN A 54 10.08 -22.26 22.74
CA ASN A 54 11.46 -21.87 23.02
C ASN A 54 11.55 -20.40 23.48
N GLY A 55 10.46 -19.88 24.07
CA GLY A 55 10.33 -18.50 24.53
C GLY A 55 9.45 -17.63 23.64
N ARG A 56 9.51 -16.32 23.89
CA ARG A 56 8.77 -15.28 23.16
C ARG A 56 9.67 -14.08 22.91
N ARG A 57 9.51 -13.47 21.74
CA ARG A 57 10.14 -12.21 21.36
C ARG A 57 9.06 -11.16 21.17
N ARG A 58 9.25 -9.97 21.75
CA ARG A 58 8.38 -8.83 21.49
C ARG A 58 8.82 -8.12 20.22
N VAL A 59 7.88 -7.83 19.34
CA VAL A 59 8.08 -6.95 18.18
C VAL A 59 7.04 -5.82 18.25
N LEU A 60 7.50 -4.61 17.96
CA LEU A 60 6.65 -3.43 17.92
C LEU A 60 6.26 -3.17 16.47
N VAL A 61 4.96 -2.98 16.23
CA VAL A 61 4.42 -2.67 14.90
C VAL A 61 3.33 -1.63 15.04
N ARG A 62 3.33 -0.63 14.17
CA ARG A 62 2.28 0.40 14.09
C ARG A 62 1.06 -0.16 13.36
N ASP A 63 -0.10 0.30 13.76
CA ASP A 63 -1.37 -0.16 13.22
C ASP A 63 -2.33 1.01 12.99
N LEU A 64 -3.56 0.72 12.55
CA LEU A 64 -4.61 1.72 12.38
C LEU A 64 -4.76 2.58 13.65
N PRO A 65 -4.84 3.92 13.51
CA PRO A 65 -5.13 4.80 14.63
C PRO A 65 -6.44 4.44 15.30
N ILE A 66 -6.46 4.41 16.64
CA ILE A 66 -7.66 4.15 17.42
C ILE A 66 -8.11 5.49 18.01
N ALA A 67 -9.33 5.91 17.67
CA ALA A 67 -9.90 7.19 18.10
C ALA A 67 -8.97 8.39 17.81
N GLY A 68 -8.36 8.42 16.61
CA GLY A 68 -7.45 9.49 16.17
C GLY A 68 -6.06 9.47 16.81
N ARG A 69 -5.70 8.40 17.52
CA ARG A 69 -4.41 8.28 18.22
C ARG A 69 -3.55 7.20 17.59
N PRO A 70 -2.23 7.43 17.41
CA PRO A 70 -1.33 6.41 16.88
C PRO A 70 -1.38 5.14 17.73
N THR A 71 -1.45 3.97 17.07
CA THR A 71 -1.55 2.67 17.73
C THR A 71 -0.26 1.87 17.56
N VAL A 72 0.25 1.31 18.65
CA VAL A 72 1.39 0.39 18.68
C VAL A 72 0.91 -0.98 19.15
N LEU A 73 1.14 -2.01 18.34
CA LEU A 73 0.97 -3.38 18.74
C LEU A 73 2.30 -3.95 19.24
N VAL A 74 2.28 -4.49 20.45
CA VAL A 74 3.39 -5.22 21.07
C VAL A 74 3.11 -6.71 20.89
N TRP A 75 3.55 -7.27 19.78
CA TRP A 75 3.33 -8.67 19.48
C TRP A 75 4.34 -9.56 20.23
N ALA A 76 3.84 -10.33 21.20
CA ALA A 76 4.63 -11.35 21.90
C ALA A 76 4.72 -12.65 21.09
N LYS A 77 5.40 -12.55 19.94
CA LYS A 77 5.65 -13.60 18.96
C LYS A 77 6.41 -14.77 19.57
N ARG A 78 5.91 -15.98 19.37
CA ARG A 78 6.52 -17.19 19.93
C ARG A 78 7.72 -17.64 19.11
N THR A 79 8.67 -18.29 19.78
CA THR A 79 9.75 -19.04 19.15
C THR A 79 9.53 -20.52 19.39
N GLY A 80 9.77 -21.34 18.36
CA GLY A 80 9.64 -22.79 18.41
C GLY A 80 11.01 -23.46 18.24
N ARG A 81 11.14 -24.67 18.78
CA ARG A 81 12.24 -25.59 18.50
C ARG A 81 11.69 -26.88 17.91
N CYS A 82 12.31 -27.38 16.84
CA CYS A 82 11.88 -28.61 16.21
C CYS A 82 12.34 -29.80 17.04
N GLN A 83 11.49 -30.82 17.18
CA GLN A 83 11.84 -32.07 17.85
C GLN A 83 12.19 -33.20 16.88
N GLU A 84 11.96 -33.01 15.58
CA GLU A 84 12.34 -33.97 14.55
C GLU A 84 13.85 -33.94 14.36
N THR A 85 14.52 -35.06 14.64
CA THR A 85 15.98 -35.18 14.63
C THR A 85 16.55 -35.10 13.22
N LEU A 86 15.77 -35.50 12.20
CA LEU A 86 16.16 -35.40 10.80
C LEU A 86 15.83 -34.05 10.17
N CYS A 87 15.20 -33.13 10.90
CA CYS A 87 14.86 -31.82 10.39
C CYS A 87 16.04 -30.85 10.54
N GLU A 88 16.51 -30.28 9.43
CA GLU A 88 17.58 -29.29 9.42
C GLU A 88 17.22 -28.00 10.19
N ARG A 89 15.91 -27.71 10.33
CA ARG A 89 15.43 -26.53 11.05
C ARG A 89 15.40 -26.80 12.55
N SER A 90 16.39 -26.26 13.27
CA SER A 90 16.47 -26.37 14.72
C SER A 90 15.50 -25.46 15.48
N SER A 91 15.30 -24.22 15.03
CA SER A 91 14.38 -23.27 15.65
C SER A 91 13.76 -22.31 14.63
N TRP A 92 12.63 -21.72 15.00
CA TRP A 92 11.96 -20.70 14.19
C TRP A 92 11.24 -19.69 15.07
N SER A 93 10.85 -18.59 14.46
CA SER A 93 9.94 -17.63 15.06
C SER A 93 8.61 -17.66 14.30
N GLU A 94 7.52 -17.60 15.04
CA GLU A 94 6.15 -17.60 14.52
C GLU A 94 5.88 -16.50 13.47
N THR A 95 5.17 -16.78 12.39
CA THR A 95 4.87 -15.79 11.34
C THR A 95 3.38 -15.47 11.29
N SER A 96 3.04 -14.34 10.68
CA SER A 96 1.65 -13.95 10.41
C SER A 96 1.61 -13.27 9.05
N SER A 97 0.55 -13.50 8.28
CA SER A 97 0.28 -12.77 7.03
C SER A 97 -0.13 -11.32 7.29
N LEU A 98 -0.58 -10.99 8.50
CA LEU A 98 -1.01 -9.63 8.86
C LEU A 98 0.16 -8.72 9.25
N ILE A 99 1.33 -9.29 9.58
CA ILE A 99 2.53 -8.57 10.01
C ILE A 99 3.75 -9.22 9.35
N SER A 100 4.21 -8.62 8.26
CA SER A 100 5.39 -9.08 7.52
C SER A 100 6.67 -9.07 8.38
N PRO A 101 7.66 -9.93 8.08
CA PRO A 101 8.92 -9.97 8.82
C PRO A 101 9.62 -8.59 8.83
N ARG A 102 10.02 -8.12 10.02
CA ARG A 102 10.68 -6.82 10.22
C ARG A 102 9.82 -5.61 9.82
N ALA A 103 8.52 -5.78 9.61
CA ALA A 103 7.62 -4.69 9.27
C ALA A 103 7.46 -3.71 10.43
N SER A 104 7.38 -2.42 10.09
CA SER A 104 7.02 -1.35 11.04
C SER A 104 5.53 -1.06 11.07
N LEU A 105 4.75 -1.56 10.09
CA LEU A 105 3.31 -1.42 9.98
C LEU A 105 2.64 -2.78 9.80
N THR A 106 1.41 -2.92 10.28
CA THR A 106 0.54 -4.05 9.90
C THR A 106 0.14 -3.94 8.43
N GLU A 107 -0.19 -5.06 7.80
CA GLU A 107 -0.58 -5.10 6.39
C GLU A 107 -1.84 -4.26 6.10
N ARG A 108 -2.78 -4.23 7.05
CA ARG A 108 -3.97 -3.40 6.94
C ARG A 108 -3.68 -1.90 7.06
N ALA A 109 -2.72 -1.51 7.90
CA ALA A 109 -2.32 -0.11 8.03
C ALA A 109 -1.61 0.36 6.76
N ARG A 110 -0.78 -0.51 6.16
CA ARG A 110 -0.14 -0.23 4.86
C ARG A 110 -1.19 0.00 3.76
N ARG A 111 -2.17 -0.89 3.66
CA ARG A 111 -3.27 -0.77 2.70
C ARG A 111 -4.09 0.51 2.93
N GLU A 112 -4.39 0.84 4.19
CA GLU A 112 -5.14 2.05 4.51
C GLU A 112 -4.40 3.33 4.14
N ILE A 113 -3.08 3.39 4.39
CA ILE A 113 -2.25 4.51 3.94
C ILE A 113 -2.36 4.67 2.43
N CYS A 114 -2.20 3.58 1.65
CA CYS A 114 -2.33 3.63 0.20
C CYS A 114 -3.73 4.10 -0.24
N ARG A 115 -4.78 3.58 0.41
CA ARG A 115 -6.17 3.95 0.11
C ARG A 115 -6.41 5.44 0.35
N ARG A 116 -6.00 5.99 1.49
CA ARG A 116 -6.21 7.41 1.81
C ARG A 116 -5.41 8.34 0.89
N VAL A 117 -4.20 7.96 0.50
CA VAL A 117 -3.44 8.71 -0.51
C VAL A 117 -4.16 8.70 -1.87
N GLY A 118 -4.66 7.53 -2.29
CA GLY A 118 -5.26 7.36 -3.62
C GLY A 118 -6.69 7.88 -3.74
N GLU A 119 -7.51 7.71 -2.70
CA GLU A 119 -8.96 8.00 -2.72
C GLU A 119 -9.32 9.31 -1.99
N GLU A 120 -8.61 9.64 -0.92
CA GLU A 120 -8.91 10.82 -0.08
C GLU A 120 -7.95 11.99 -0.34
N LEU A 121 -6.93 11.78 -1.18
CA LEU A 121 -5.90 12.76 -1.54
C LEU A 121 -5.09 13.26 -0.33
N ASP A 122 -5.02 12.45 0.73
CA ASP A 122 -4.21 12.75 1.89
C ASP A 122 -2.72 12.72 1.53
N SER A 123 -1.95 13.63 2.13
CA SER A 123 -0.50 13.63 1.92
C SER A 123 0.17 12.48 2.67
N VAL A 124 1.17 11.85 2.04
CA VAL A 124 1.99 10.81 2.68
C VAL A 124 2.63 11.31 3.98
N ALA A 125 3.00 12.59 4.04
CA ALA A 125 3.59 13.20 5.24
C ALA A 125 2.60 13.29 6.40
N GLU A 126 1.35 13.62 6.10
CA GLU A 126 0.28 13.67 7.10
C GLU A 126 -0.04 12.29 7.66
N LEU A 127 -0.18 11.29 6.79
CA LEU A 127 -0.41 9.90 7.21
C LEU A 127 0.79 9.34 7.97
N ALA A 128 2.03 9.67 7.58
CA ALA A 128 3.20 9.24 8.33
C ALA A 128 3.16 9.75 9.79
N ARG A 129 2.75 11.01 9.99
CA ARG A 129 2.56 11.60 11.33
C ARG A 129 1.41 10.93 12.08
N GLU A 130 0.27 10.73 11.43
CA GLU A 130 -0.92 10.12 12.04
C GLU A 130 -0.68 8.67 12.49
N PHE A 131 0.03 7.87 11.69
CA PHE A 131 0.37 6.49 12.00
C PHE A 131 1.62 6.35 12.89
N GLY A 132 2.34 7.44 13.18
CA GLY A 132 3.55 7.43 13.99
C GLY A 132 4.73 6.69 13.34
N VAL A 133 4.90 6.84 12.03
CA VAL A 133 5.99 6.25 11.23
C VAL A 133 6.80 7.31 10.49
N GLY A 134 7.99 6.94 10.00
CA GLY A 134 8.76 7.80 9.12
C GLY A 134 8.11 7.92 7.73
N TRP A 135 8.34 9.05 7.06
CA TRP A 135 7.81 9.30 5.71
C TRP A 135 8.13 8.17 4.74
N ALA A 136 9.37 7.67 4.72
CA ALA A 136 9.80 6.58 3.83
C ALA A 136 9.01 5.28 4.08
N THR A 137 8.64 5.00 5.32
CA THR A 137 7.85 3.81 5.68
C THR A 137 6.42 3.91 5.16
N ALA A 138 5.79 5.09 5.30
CA ALA A 138 4.46 5.35 4.76
C ALA A 138 4.48 5.36 3.22
N HIS A 139 5.47 6.03 2.61
CA HIS A 139 5.63 6.06 1.16
C HIS A 139 5.85 4.67 0.56
N GLN A 140 6.64 3.81 1.22
CA GLN A 140 6.80 2.43 0.77
C GLN A 140 5.49 1.63 0.85
N ALA A 141 4.59 1.95 1.77
CA ALA A 141 3.26 1.33 1.79
C ALA A 141 2.43 1.75 0.59
N VAL A 142 2.52 3.02 0.17
CA VAL A 142 1.87 3.52 -1.04
C VAL A 142 2.41 2.81 -2.28
N ILE A 143 3.73 2.67 -2.41
CA ILE A 143 4.35 1.95 -3.53
C ILE A 143 3.89 0.50 -3.58
N ASP A 144 4.07 -0.25 -2.49
CA ASP A 144 3.81 -1.69 -2.46
C ASP A 144 2.33 -2.05 -2.74
N HIS A 145 1.39 -1.16 -2.39
CA HIS A 145 -0.04 -1.37 -2.64
C HIS A 145 -0.56 -0.65 -3.87
N GLY A 146 0.10 0.43 -4.31
CA GLY A 146 -0.31 1.27 -5.42
C GLY A 146 0.22 0.77 -6.76
N ASP A 147 1.49 0.36 -6.83
CA ASP A 147 2.10 -0.13 -8.07
C ASP A 147 1.31 -1.31 -8.66
N PRO A 148 0.88 -2.34 -7.89
CA PRO A 148 0.06 -3.42 -8.44
C PRO A 148 -1.29 -2.96 -9.02
N LEU A 149 -1.86 -1.84 -8.54
CA LEU A 149 -3.11 -1.29 -9.07
C LEU A 149 -2.87 -0.59 -10.42
N ILE A 150 -1.71 0.04 -10.60
CA ILE A 150 -1.27 0.68 -11.85
C ILE A 150 -0.80 -0.38 -12.85
N GLU A 151 -0.21 -1.49 -12.40
CA GLU A 151 0.22 -2.58 -13.28
C GLU A 151 -0.94 -3.45 -13.77
N HIS A 152 -2.09 -3.43 -13.10
CA HIS A 152 -3.23 -4.27 -13.44
C HIS A 152 -3.99 -3.77 -14.68
N ASP A 153 -4.00 -4.56 -15.77
CA ASP A 153 -4.66 -4.22 -17.05
C ASP A 153 -6.13 -3.82 -16.91
N GLY A 154 -6.85 -4.41 -15.96
CA GLY A 154 -8.24 -4.05 -15.64
C GLY A 154 -8.47 -2.56 -15.30
N ARG A 155 -7.41 -1.80 -14.98
CA ARG A 155 -7.51 -0.33 -14.79
C ARG A 155 -7.96 0.41 -16.05
N LEU A 156 -7.76 -0.20 -17.22
CA LEU A 156 -8.06 0.36 -18.54
C LEU A 156 -9.47 0.00 -19.02
N GLU A 157 -10.09 -1.00 -18.40
CA GLU A 157 -11.42 -1.45 -18.76
C GLU A 157 -12.46 -0.35 -18.54
N HIS A 158 -13.38 -0.23 -19.50
CA HIS A 158 -14.48 0.73 -19.46
C HIS A 158 -14.06 2.22 -19.43
N VAL A 159 -12.79 2.54 -19.73
CA VAL A 159 -12.34 3.93 -19.91
C VAL A 159 -12.83 4.43 -21.27
N THR A 160 -13.65 5.47 -21.26
CA THR A 160 -14.16 6.11 -22.49
C THR A 160 -13.66 7.54 -22.70
N GLY A 161 -13.23 8.20 -21.64
CA GLY A 161 -12.59 9.51 -21.67
C GLY A 161 -11.14 9.44 -21.18
N LEU A 162 -10.20 9.93 -21.98
CA LEU A 162 -8.78 10.04 -21.61
C LEU A 162 -8.39 11.50 -21.38
N GLY A 163 -7.95 11.81 -20.17
CA GLY A 163 -7.27 13.04 -19.82
C GLY A 163 -5.76 12.84 -19.84
N VAL A 164 -5.03 13.77 -20.42
CA VAL A 164 -3.56 13.80 -20.40
C VAL A 164 -3.09 15.14 -19.87
N ASP A 165 -2.38 15.14 -18.75
CA ASP A 165 -1.82 16.35 -18.14
C ASP A 165 -0.32 16.23 -17.92
N GLU A 166 0.39 17.35 -18.07
CA GLU A 166 1.83 17.45 -17.86
C GLU A 166 2.12 18.21 -16.57
N HIS A 167 2.66 17.53 -15.57
CA HIS A 167 2.97 18.14 -14.28
C HIS A 167 4.49 18.27 -14.07
N THR A 168 4.91 19.37 -13.45
CA THR A 168 6.30 19.50 -13.00
C THR A 168 6.48 18.76 -11.68
N PHE A 169 7.02 17.54 -11.74
CA PHE A 169 7.29 16.72 -10.57
C PHE A 169 8.43 17.30 -9.72
N GLN A 170 9.46 17.84 -10.38
CA GLN A 170 10.61 18.42 -9.70
C GLN A 170 11.05 19.69 -10.41
N HIS A 171 11.12 20.81 -9.69
CA HIS A 171 11.75 22.03 -10.21
C HIS A 171 13.29 21.89 -10.21
N ALA A 172 13.93 22.51 -11.21
CA ALA A 172 15.38 22.55 -11.29
C ALA A 172 16.01 23.23 -10.07
N ASN A 173 17.17 22.73 -9.66
CA ASN A 173 18.08 23.39 -8.72
C ASN A 173 19.53 23.16 -9.17
N ALA A 174 20.51 23.65 -8.39
CA ALA A 174 21.92 23.55 -8.75
C ALA A 174 22.43 22.11 -8.98
N ALA A 175 21.77 21.10 -8.40
CA ALA A 175 22.18 19.70 -8.49
C ALA A 175 21.33 18.86 -9.45
N ARG A 176 20.13 19.33 -9.84
CA ARG A 176 19.13 18.53 -10.54
C ARG A 176 18.35 19.36 -11.54
N ARG A 177 18.15 18.82 -12.75
CA ARG A 177 17.28 19.39 -13.77
C ARG A 177 15.80 19.28 -13.40
N THR A 178 14.96 20.10 -14.04
CA THR A 178 13.51 19.93 -13.95
C THR A 178 13.11 18.53 -14.42
N GLN A 179 12.30 17.85 -13.63
CA GLN A 179 11.66 16.59 -14.01
C GLN A 179 10.17 16.86 -14.18
N MET A 180 9.64 16.37 -15.29
CA MET A 180 8.21 16.44 -15.59
C MET A 180 7.67 15.03 -15.72
N VAL A 181 6.38 14.91 -15.45
CA VAL A 181 5.63 13.67 -15.56
C VAL A 181 4.39 13.94 -16.40
N THR A 182 4.10 13.03 -17.32
CA THR A 182 2.85 13.01 -18.07
C THR A 182 1.91 12.04 -17.38
N THR A 183 0.75 12.53 -16.93
CA THR A 183 -0.27 11.73 -16.25
C THR A 183 -1.41 11.42 -17.20
N PHE A 184 -1.94 10.21 -17.10
CA PHE A 184 -3.07 9.70 -17.87
C PHE A 184 -4.21 9.44 -16.91
N VAL A 185 -5.39 9.99 -17.18
CA VAL A 185 -6.52 9.97 -16.23
C VAL A 185 -7.80 9.53 -16.96
N ASP A 186 -8.58 8.66 -16.33
CA ASP A 186 -9.98 8.43 -16.69
C ASP A 186 -10.79 9.62 -16.18
N ILE A 187 -11.17 10.51 -17.10
CA ILE A 187 -11.91 11.74 -16.76
C ILE A 187 -13.35 11.46 -16.32
N ASP A 188 -13.93 10.33 -16.72
CA ASP A 188 -15.31 9.98 -16.37
C ASP A 188 -15.39 9.55 -14.90
N ARG A 189 -14.33 8.92 -14.39
CA ARG A 189 -14.24 8.40 -13.01
C ARG A 189 -13.31 9.19 -12.10
N GLY A 190 -12.55 10.14 -12.64
CA GLY A 190 -11.53 10.89 -11.88
C GLY A 190 -10.39 10.00 -11.38
N ARG A 191 -10.00 8.98 -12.15
CA ARG A 191 -9.02 7.96 -11.71
C ARG A 191 -7.71 8.07 -12.49
N LEU A 192 -6.59 8.08 -11.78
CA LEU A 192 -5.27 7.98 -12.41
C LEU A 192 -5.11 6.61 -13.08
N LEU A 193 -4.73 6.60 -14.35
CA LEU A 193 -4.39 5.41 -15.12
C LEU A 193 -2.89 5.16 -15.06
N ASP A 194 -2.06 6.19 -15.27
CA ASP A 194 -0.61 6.06 -15.25
C ASP A 194 0.08 7.43 -15.09
N ALA A 195 1.36 7.42 -14.71
CA ALA A 195 2.22 8.60 -14.60
C ALA A 195 3.62 8.26 -15.17
N VAL A 196 3.91 8.75 -16.38
CA VAL A 196 5.13 8.41 -17.12
C VAL A 196 6.12 9.58 -17.11
N PRO A 197 7.42 9.35 -16.83
CA PRO A 197 8.43 10.40 -16.89
C PRO A 197 8.53 11.05 -18.28
N GLY A 198 8.68 12.37 -18.30
CA GLY A 198 8.83 13.16 -19.51
C GLY A 198 7.60 14.00 -19.84
N ARG A 199 7.76 14.83 -20.87
CA ARG A 199 6.70 15.67 -21.44
C ARG A 199 6.91 15.78 -22.95
N SER A 200 6.09 15.10 -23.73
CA SER A 200 6.04 15.27 -25.18
C SER A 200 4.86 14.49 -25.76
N GLY A 201 4.50 14.84 -26.99
CA GLY A 201 3.61 13.99 -27.77
C GLY A 201 4.16 12.58 -27.98
N ASP A 202 5.48 12.38 -28.02
CA ASP A 202 6.09 11.04 -28.11
C ASP A 202 5.80 10.20 -26.87
N VAL A 203 5.96 10.77 -25.67
CA VAL A 203 5.63 10.08 -24.40
C VAL A 203 4.18 9.59 -24.40
N VAL A 204 3.26 10.45 -24.85
CA VAL A 204 1.83 10.10 -24.99
C VAL A 204 1.62 8.98 -26.00
N ARG A 205 2.22 9.09 -27.19
CA ARG A 205 2.08 8.08 -28.25
C ARG A 205 2.62 6.72 -27.84
N ASP A 206 3.81 6.70 -27.25
CA ASP A 206 4.48 5.47 -26.85
C ASP A 206 3.69 4.77 -25.75
N TRP A 207 3.17 5.54 -24.79
CA TRP A 207 2.29 5.00 -23.76
C TRP A 207 0.99 4.43 -24.35
N VAL A 208 0.30 5.16 -25.24
CA VAL A 208 -0.93 4.66 -25.89
C VAL A 208 -0.67 3.37 -26.68
N LYS A 209 0.46 3.30 -27.41
CA LYS A 209 0.86 2.10 -28.18
C LYS A 209 1.23 0.90 -27.31
N ALA A 210 1.64 1.13 -26.07
CA ALA A 210 1.95 0.05 -25.13
C ALA A 210 0.69 -0.60 -24.51
N GLN A 211 -0.48 0.04 -24.65
CA GLN A 211 -1.73 -0.52 -24.12
C GLN A 211 -2.29 -1.63 -25.02
N PRO A 212 -3.20 -2.49 -24.52
CA PRO A 212 -3.85 -3.51 -25.34
C PRO A 212 -4.50 -2.94 -26.60
N PHE A 213 -4.44 -3.69 -27.71
CA PHE A 213 -4.88 -3.20 -29.03
C PHE A 213 -6.32 -2.67 -29.07
N TRP A 214 -7.21 -3.21 -28.23
CA TRP A 214 -8.62 -2.82 -28.15
C TRP A 214 -8.85 -1.51 -27.38
N TRP A 215 -7.88 -1.09 -26.57
CA TRP A 215 -8.08 -0.03 -25.58
C TRP A 215 -8.24 1.34 -26.23
N ALA A 216 -7.45 1.64 -27.26
CA ALA A 216 -7.56 2.93 -27.95
C ALA A 216 -8.90 3.07 -28.70
N ASP A 217 -9.49 1.97 -29.18
CA ASP A 217 -10.72 1.96 -29.97
C ASP A 217 -11.97 2.34 -29.15
N GLN A 218 -11.96 2.10 -27.83
CA GLN A 218 -13.07 2.49 -26.94
C GLN A 218 -13.02 3.96 -26.50
N ILE A 219 -11.89 4.66 -26.68
CA ILE A 219 -11.75 6.07 -26.28
C ILE A 219 -12.60 6.97 -27.20
N ARG A 220 -13.57 7.64 -26.62
CA ARG A 220 -14.51 8.54 -27.32
C ARG A 220 -14.09 9.99 -27.23
N VAL A 221 -13.52 10.38 -26.08
CA VAL A 221 -13.10 11.74 -25.77
C VAL A 221 -11.65 11.69 -25.29
N ALA A 222 -10.81 12.58 -25.83
CA ALA A 222 -9.46 12.78 -25.34
C ALA A 222 -9.22 14.28 -25.14
N GLY A 223 -8.76 14.66 -23.96
CA GLY A 223 -8.44 16.03 -23.60
C GLY A 223 -7.01 16.16 -23.11
N SER A 224 -6.33 17.23 -23.49
CA SER A 224 -5.00 17.54 -22.97
C SER A 224 -4.86 19.04 -22.68
N THR A 225 -4.36 19.36 -21.50
CA THR A 225 -4.04 20.71 -21.06
C THR A 225 -2.71 21.14 -21.65
N ARG A 226 -2.72 21.70 -22.87
CA ARG A 226 -1.52 22.37 -23.40
C ARG A 226 -1.18 23.60 -22.56
N SER A 227 0.03 23.65 -22.00
CA SER A 227 0.63 24.89 -21.52
C SER A 227 1.04 25.79 -22.72
N PRO A 228 0.81 27.12 -22.68
CA PRO A 228 0.97 28.00 -23.84
C PRO A 228 2.44 28.38 -24.05
N VAL A 229 3.23 27.55 -24.75
CA VAL A 229 4.59 27.96 -25.20
C VAL A 229 4.80 27.81 -26.71
N THR A 230 3.77 27.39 -27.47
CA THR A 230 3.87 27.35 -28.94
C THR A 230 2.58 27.88 -29.58
N PRO A 231 2.63 28.97 -30.37
CA PRO A 231 1.45 29.49 -31.04
C PRO A 231 1.14 28.61 -32.25
N GLN A 232 0.01 27.91 -32.23
CA GLN A 232 -0.62 27.42 -33.46
C GLN A 232 -2.11 27.74 -33.46
N ARG A 233 -2.52 28.24 -34.63
CA ARG A 233 -3.84 28.75 -34.95
C ARG A 233 -4.93 27.74 -34.60
N SER A 234 -6.00 28.29 -34.02
CA SER A 234 -7.34 27.70 -33.91
C SER A 234 -7.66 26.75 -35.06
N ALA A 235 -7.83 25.47 -34.74
CA ALA A 235 -8.48 24.50 -35.61
C ALA A 235 -9.41 23.64 -34.75
N THR A 236 -10.69 23.76 -35.08
CA THR A 236 -11.83 23.00 -34.58
C THR A 236 -11.62 21.49 -34.63
N CYS A 237 -12.13 20.84 -33.59
CA CYS A 237 -12.44 19.42 -33.44
C CYS A 237 -12.67 18.67 -34.77
N SER A 238 -11.70 17.85 -35.18
CA SER A 238 -11.89 16.61 -35.95
C SER A 238 -10.53 15.99 -36.27
N GLN A 239 -10.01 15.12 -35.40
CA GLN A 239 -8.94 14.19 -35.77
C GLN A 239 -9.02 12.94 -34.87
N LYS A 240 -10.01 12.08 -35.19
CA LYS A 240 -9.87 10.65 -34.92
C LYS A 240 -8.90 10.12 -35.98
N ARG A 241 -7.86 9.41 -35.56
CA ARG A 241 -6.68 8.98 -36.35
C ARG A 241 -5.61 10.06 -36.42
N HIS A 242 -4.74 10.07 -35.41
CA HIS A 242 -3.30 10.36 -35.44
C HIS A 242 -2.87 10.62 -33.98
N TRP A 243 -2.98 9.57 -33.17
CA TRP A 243 -2.13 9.38 -31.99
C TRP A 243 -1.07 8.38 -32.44
#